data_AF-A0A838WAZ4-F1
#
_entry.id   AF-A0A838WAZ4-F1
#
_cell.length_a   1.000
_cell.length_b   1.000
_cell.length_c   1.000
_cell.angle_alpha   90.00
_cell.angle_beta   90.00
_cell.angle_gamma   90.00
#
_symmetry.space_group_name_H-M   'P 1'
#
loop_
_entity.id
_entity.type
_entity.pdbx_description
1 polymer ?
#
loop_
_entity_poly.entity_id
_entity_poly.type
_entity_poly.pdbx_seq_one_letter_code
_entity_poly.pdbx_strand_id
1 'polypeptide(L)'
;MATAVTEGTGRTSAKLRNRNLGAAIRYKGREGMWTWILHRLTGLGILAFLIIHVVETATVIYYPGIYDTFLDSYKTPLFRFAELAIFFAVIFHALNGLRIVVQDFRPLMMRNQRQLTWAAAAVTLLAMIPITWVMVAPLFGWRAEPGTQRHEARCAAQPNAPACLDAAATPGEVRQ
;
A
#
# COMPACT_ATOMS: atom_id res chain seq x y z
N MET A 1 47.85 51.36 -27.28
CA MET A 1 48.35 50.10 -26.70
C MET A 1 47.17 49.14 -26.59
N ALA A 2 47.06 48.18 -27.51
CA ALA A 2 46.02 47.15 -27.51
C ALA A 2 46.59 45.88 -26.87
N THR A 3 46.01 45.41 -25.78
CA THR A 3 46.33 44.11 -25.18
C THR A 3 45.26 43.11 -25.56
N ALA A 4 45.70 42.07 -26.27
CA ALA A 4 44.88 41.00 -26.82
C ALA A 4 44.19 40.16 -25.72
N VAL A 5 42.89 39.94 -25.91
CA VAL A 5 42.15 38.86 -25.25
C VAL A 5 42.50 37.57 -25.98
N THR A 6 43.19 36.65 -25.30
CA THR A 6 43.42 35.29 -25.81
C THR A 6 42.22 34.42 -25.49
N GLU A 7 41.44 34.10 -26.53
CA GLU A 7 40.38 33.09 -26.47
C GLU A 7 40.99 31.69 -26.24
N GLY A 8 40.78 31.14 -25.05
CA GLY A 8 41.06 29.75 -24.73
C GLY A 8 39.98 28.80 -25.24
N THR A 9 39.84 28.66 -26.55
CA THR A 9 38.98 27.64 -27.19
C THR A 9 39.68 26.28 -27.19
N GLY A 10 38.97 25.23 -26.73
CA GLY A 10 39.15 23.90 -27.33
C GLY A 10 39.62 22.71 -26.48
N ARG A 11 39.53 22.69 -25.14
CA ARG A 11 39.89 21.47 -24.36
C ARG A 11 38.85 20.94 -23.36
N THR A 12 37.62 21.43 -23.39
CA THR A 12 36.60 21.07 -22.37
C THR A 12 35.30 20.48 -22.93
N SER A 13 35.24 20.08 -24.20
CA SER A 13 34.00 19.56 -24.81
C SER A 13 34.01 18.03 -25.05
N ALA A 14 35.17 17.42 -25.30
CA ALA A 14 35.24 16.00 -25.64
C ALA A 14 35.08 15.05 -24.41
N LYS A 15 35.34 15.52 -23.18
CA LYS A 15 35.32 14.68 -21.97
C LYS A 15 33.94 14.55 -21.31
N LEU A 16 32.95 15.33 -21.73
CA LEU A 16 31.63 15.37 -21.08
C LEU A 16 30.51 14.62 -21.83
N ARG A 17 30.79 14.12 -23.04
CA ARG A 17 29.79 13.52 -23.92
C ARG A 17 29.57 12.01 -23.75
N ASN A 18 30.48 11.30 -23.06
CA ASN A 18 30.35 9.85 -22.86
C ASN A 18 29.61 9.47 -21.57
N ARG A 19 28.38 10.01 -21.38
CA ARG A 19 27.44 9.48 -20.38
C ARG A 19 26.78 8.24 -20.98
N ASN A 20 27.51 7.13 -20.97
CA ASN A 20 27.00 5.84 -21.43
C ASN A 20 25.68 5.54 -20.74
N LEU A 21 24.57 5.52 -21.49
CA LEU A 21 23.25 5.11 -20.98
C LEU A 21 23.34 3.71 -20.34
N GLY A 22 24.21 2.84 -20.87
CA GLY A 22 24.53 1.53 -20.31
C GLY A 22 25.14 1.58 -18.90
N ALA A 23 25.88 2.63 -18.52
CA ALA A 23 26.38 2.79 -17.16
C ALA A 23 25.28 3.24 -16.18
N ALA A 24 24.32 4.03 -16.65
CA ALA A 24 23.12 4.40 -15.88
C ALA A 24 22.18 3.19 -15.69
N ILE A 25 22.02 2.35 -16.73
CA ILE A 25 21.21 1.11 -16.67
C ILE A 25 21.89 0.05 -15.79
N ARG A 26 23.23 0.05 -15.67
CA ARG A 26 23.99 -0.88 -14.81
C ARG A 26 24.02 -0.48 -13.33
N TYR A 27 23.33 0.58 -12.92
CA TYR A 27 23.28 1.00 -11.52
C TYR A 27 22.53 -0.05 -10.68
N LYS A 28 23.29 -0.83 -9.90
CA LYS A 28 22.75 -1.74 -8.88
C LYS A 28 22.28 -0.89 -7.69
N GLY A 29 21.02 -0.46 -7.74
CA GLY A 29 20.40 0.35 -6.70
C GLY A 29 20.73 -0.16 -5.30
N ARG A 30 21.39 0.67 -4.50
CA ARG A 30 21.57 0.41 -3.05
C ARG A 30 20.20 0.46 -2.36
N GLU A 31 20.12 -0.06 -1.15
CA GLU A 31 18.89 -0.11 -0.33
C GLU A 31 18.12 1.23 -0.27
N GLY A 32 18.83 2.37 -0.30
CA GLY A 32 18.22 3.70 -0.39
C GLY A 32 17.46 3.98 -1.70
N MET A 33 17.94 3.48 -2.84
CA MET A 33 17.25 3.61 -4.14
C MET A 33 15.92 2.87 -4.12
N TRP A 34 15.91 1.64 -3.59
CA TRP A 34 14.69 0.82 -3.51
C TRP A 34 13.64 1.46 -2.60
N THR A 35 14.03 1.91 -1.41
CA THR A 35 13.08 2.57 -0.51
C THR A 35 12.54 3.89 -1.07
N TRP A 36 13.34 4.62 -1.85
CA TRP A 36 12.87 5.81 -2.56
C TRP A 36 11.84 5.48 -3.65
N ILE A 37 12.09 4.46 -4.50
CA ILE A 37 11.13 4.03 -5.52
C ILE A 37 9.83 3.58 -4.85
N LEU A 38 9.94 2.70 -3.85
CA LEU A 38 8.79 2.16 -3.14
C LEU A 38 7.98 3.26 -2.45
N HIS A 39 8.62 4.26 -1.85
CA HIS A 39 7.90 5.34 -1.15
C HIS A 39 7.06 6.17 -2.11
N ARG A 40 7.58 6.44 -3.31
CA ARG A 40 6.83 7.14 -4.38
C ARG A 40 5.72 6.28 -4.93
N LEU A 41 6.01 5.02 -5.24
CA LEU A 41 5.02 4.10 -5.81
C LEU A 41 3.86 3.86 -4.85
N THR A 42 4.15 3.63 -3.57
CA THR A 42 3.13 3.49 -2.52
C THR A 42 2.34 4.77 -2.33
N GLY A 43 2.97 5.95 -2.38
CA GLY A 43 2.25 7.24 -2.33
C GLY A 43 1.26 7.42 -3.49
N LEU A 44 1.68 7.09 -4.72
CA LEU A 44 0.78 7.09 -5.88
C LEU A 44 -0.35 6.08 -5.75
N GLY A 45 -0.06 4.88 -5.23
CA GLY A 45 -1.05 3.85 -4.95
C GLY A 45 -2.09 4.30 -3.91
N ILE A 46 -1.64 4.93 -2.81
CA ILE A 46 -2.52 5.49 -1.78
C ILE A 46 -3.38 6.61 -2.37
N LEU A 47 -2.80 7.51 -3.16
CA LEU A 47 -3.57 8.58 -3.81
C LEU A 47 -4.67 8.01 -4.73
N ALA A 48 -4.33 7.02 -5.56
CA ALA A 48 -5.31 6.35 -6.42
C ALA A 48 -6.40 5.64 -5.60
N PHE A 49 -6.01 4.94 -4.54
CA PHE A 49 -6.94 4.33 -3.59
C PHE A 49 -7.89 5.38 -2.98
N LEU A 50 -7.38 6.50 -2.49
CA LEU A 50 -8.20 7.54 -1.87
C LEU A 50 -9.25 8.10 -2.84
N ILE A 51 -8.90 8.29 -4.12
CA ILE A 51 -9.86 8.75 -5.14
C ILE A 51 -10.97 7.71 -5.33
N ILE A 52 -10.60 6.45 -5.58
CA ILE A 52 -11.57 5.36 -5.79
C ILE A 52 -12.43 5.14 -4.54
N HIS A 53 -11.81 5.16 -3.36
CA HIS A 53 -12.45 4.92 -2.08
C HIS A 53 -13.49 5.99 -1.73
N VAL A 54 -13.22 7.26 -2.04
CA VAL A 54 -14.23 8.32 -1.84
C VAL A 54 -15.42 8.13 -2.77
N VAL A 55 -15.18 7.78 -4.04
CA VAL A 55 -16.27 7.52 -5.02
C VAL A 55 -17.11 6.34 -4.58
N GLU A 56 -16.46 5.25 -4.20
CA GLU A 56 -17.08 4.02 -3.72
C GLU A 56 -17.91 4.26 -2.45
N THR A 57 -17.35 4.89 -1.42
CA THR A 57 -18.08 5.19 -0.18
C THR A 57 -19.25 6.15 -0.41
N ALA A 58 -19.15 7.06 -1.39
CA ALA A 58 -20.28 7.89 -1.78
C ALA A 58 -21.46 7.08 -2.35
N THR A 59 -21.22 5.91 -2.98
CA THR A 59 -22.30 5.08 -3.53
C THR A 59 -23.27 4.56 -2.47
N VAL A 60 -22.84 4.46 -1.20
CA VAL A 60 -23.71 4.10 -0.06
C VAL A 60 -24.96 4.99 0.01
N ILE A 61 -24.80 6.29 -0.27
CA ILE A 61 -25.88 7.28 -0.14
C ILE A 61 -26.62 7.45 -1.46
N TYR A 62 -25.89 7.54 -2.58
CA TYR A 62 -26.46 7.94 -3.86
C TYR A 62 -26.96 6.76 -4.71
N TYR A 63 -26.35 5.58 -4.60
CA TYR A 63 -26.59 4.44 -5.48
C TYR A 63 -26.47 3.10 -4.73
N PRO A 64 -27.42 2.76 -3.85
CA PRO A 64 -27.31 1.58 -2.98
C PRO A 64 -27.18 0.26 -3.76
N GLY A 65 -27.87 0.10 -4.89
CA GLY A 65 -27.74 -1.14 -5.70
C GLY A 65 -26.34 -1.34 -6.31
N ILE A 66 -25.61 -0.26 -6.60
CA ILE A 66 -24.21 -0.36 -7.06
C ILE A 66 -23.29 -0.69 -5.88
N TYR A 67 -23.58 -0.13 -4.71
CA TYR A 67 -22.84 -0.42 -3.48
C TYR A 67 -22.86 -1.93 -3.13
N ASP A 68 -24.02 -2.58 -3.26
CA ASP A 68 -24.14 -4.03 -3.03
C ASP A 68 -23.22 -4.85 -3.96
N THR A 69 -23.08 -4.41 -5.22
CA THR A 69 -22.19 -5.04 -6.20
C THR A 69 -20.71 -4.88 -5.83
N PHE A 70 -20.32 -3.71 -5.31
CA PHE A 70 -18.96 -3.49 -4.80
C PHE A 70 -18.69 -4.34 -3.55
N LEU A 71 -19.64 -4.41 -2.62
CA LEU A 71 -19.54 -5.26 -1.43
C LEU A 71 -19.31 -6.73 -1.75
N ASP A 72 -19.99 -7.25 -2.78
CA ASP A 72 -19.79 -8.63 -3.21
C ASP A 72 -18.41 -8.84 -3.85
N SER A 73 -17.90 -7.85 -4.57
CA SER A 73 -16.57 -7.89 -5.17
C SER A 73 -15.46 -7.98 -4.11
N TYR A 74 -15.65 -7.39 -2.94
CA TYR A 74 -14.67 -7.40 -1.83
C TYR A 74 -14.54 -8.72 -1.12
N LYS A 75 -15.54 -9.59 -1.26
CA LYS A 75 -15.49 -10.94 -0.68
C LYS A 75 -14.57 -11.85 -1.50
N THR A 76 -14.18 -11.45 -2.71
CA THR A 76 -13.35 -12.27 -3.60
C THR A 76 -11.90 -12.38 -3.14
N PRO A 77 -11.21 -13.53 -3.36
CA PRO A 77 -9.81 -13.69 -2.97
C PRO A 77 -8.87 -12.66 -3.63
N LEU A 78 -9.16 -12.28 -4.88
CA LEU A 78 -8.39 -11.27 -5.60
C LEU A 78 -8.39 -9.94 -4.85
N PHE A 79 -9.58 -9.52 -4.37
CA PHE A 79 -9.70 -8.26 -3.66
C PHE A 79 -9.02 -8.30 -2.30
N ARG A 80 -9.04 -9.43 -1.59
CA ARG A 80 -8.27 -9.61 -0.34
C ARG A 80 -6.75 -9.40 -0.53
N PHE A 81 -6.18 -9.85 -1.66
CA PHE A 81 -4.78 -9.56 -1.98
C PHE A 81 -4.55 -8.08 -2.32
N ALA A 82 -5.51 -7.44 -2.98
CA ALA A 82 -5.46 -6.00 -3.25
C ALA A 82 -5.52 -5.18 -1.96
N GLU A 83 -6.40 -5.53 -1.02
CA GLU A 83 -6.46 -4.94 0.32
C GLU A 83 -5.12 -5.08 1.04
N LEU A 84 -4.51 -6.27 1.01
CA LEU A 84 -3.22 -6.52 1.64
C LEU A 84 -2.11 -5.63 1.03
N ALA A 85 -2.12 -5.45 -0.29
CA ALA A 85 -1.18 -4.57 -0.98
C ALA A 85 -1.36 -3.10 -0.56
N ILE A 86 -2.62 -2.64 -0.37
CA ILE A 86 -2.91 -1.29 0.10
C ILE A 86 -2.48 -1.12 1.57
N PHE A 87 -2.73 -2.09 2.45
CA PHE A 87 -2.24 -2.07 3.84
C PHE A 87 -0.71 -1.95 3.89
N PHE A 88 -0.02 -2.77 3.09
CA PHE A 88 1.43 -2.67 2.95
C PHE A 88 1.85 -1.27 2.47
N ALA A 89 1.18 -0.73 1.44
CA ALA A 89 1.50 0.58 0.89
C ALA A 89 1.37 1.68 1.96
N VAL A 90 0.28 1.72 2.72
CA VAL A 90 0.04 2.70 3.79
C VAL A 90 1.09 2.61 4.89
N ILE A 91 1.32 1.41 5.44
CA ILE A 91 2.25 1.20 6.56
C ILE A 91 3.68 1.52 6.14
N PHE A 92 4.11 1.00 4.99
CA PHE A 92 5.44 1.28 4.45
C PHE A 92 5.61 2.77 4.18
N HIS A 93 4.64 3.44 3.55
CA HIS A 93 4.71 4.86 3.21
C HIS A 93 4.83 5.72 4.47
N ALA A 94 4.02 5.44 5.50
CA ALA A 94 4.05 6.16 6.76
C ALA A 94 5.38 5.96 7.51
N LEU A 95 5.84 4.72 7.68
CA LEU A 95 7.08 4.42 8.40
C LEU A 95 8.32 4.92 7.67
N ASN A 96 8.38 4.78 6.34
CA ASN A 96 9.49 5.29 5.56
C ASN A 96 9.48 6.83 5.49
N GLY A 97 8.31 7.46 5.42
CA GLY A 97 8.18 8.92 5.54
C GLY A 97 8.68 9.41 6.90
N LEU A 98 8.27 8.75 7.98
CA LEU A 98 8.75 9.05 9.33
C LEU A 98 10.27 8.92 9.46
N ARG A 99 10.87 7.88 8.87
CA ARG A 99 12.34 7.71 8.82
C ARG A 99 13.02 8.94 8.21
N ILE A 100 12.51 9.44 7.09
CA ILE A 100 13.06 10.62 6.39
C ILE A 100 12.91 11.87 7.25
N VAL A 101 11.73 12.08 7.84
CA VAL A 101 11.48 13.22 8.74
C VAL A 101 12.44 13.21 9.93
N VAL A 102 12.62 12.06 10.59
CA VAL A 102 13.58 11.92 11.70
C VAL A 102 15.00 12.25 11.25
N GLN A 103 15.36 11.85 10.03
CA GLN A 103 16.65 12.13 9.45
C GLN A 103 16.85 13.64 9.22
N ASP A 104 15.85 14.33 8.71
CA ASP A 104 15.92 15.78 8.48
C ASP A 104 16.14 16.58 9.78
N PHE A 105 15.58 16.13 10.91
CA PHE A 105 15.76 16.78 12.22
C PHE A 105 17.01 16.36 12.99
N ARG A 106 17.70 15.28 12.59
CA ARG A 106 18.88 14.74 13.29
C ARG A 106 19.95 14.31 12.28
N PRO A 107 20.82 15.22 11.81
CA PRO A 107 21.83 14.91 10.79
C PRO A 107 22.82 13.80 11.20
N LEU A 108 23.03 13.57 12.50
CA LEU A 108 23.83 12.44 13.00
C LEU A 108 23.28 11.07 12.55
N MET A 109 21.96 10.95 12.36
CA MET A 109 21.30 9.72 11.90
C MET A 109 21.62 9.36 10.45
N MET A 110 22.28 10.25 9.69
CA MET A 110 22.71 9.97 8.31
C MET A 110 23.89 9.01 8.26
N ARG A 111 24.65 8.87 9.34
CA ARG A 111 25.68 7.83 9.42
C ARG A 111 25.07 6.42 9.50
N ASN A 112 23.86 6.32 10.03
CA ASN A 112 23.15 5.06 10.28
C ASN A 112 21.98 4.83 9.32
N GLN A 113 21.93 5.49 8.15
CA GLN A 113 20.82 5.35 7.20
C GLN A 113 20.51 3.90 6.83
N ARG A 114 21.56 3.06 6.69
CA ARG A 114 21.40 1.64 6.38
C ARG A 114 20.59 0.93 7.47
N GLN A 115 21.01 1.08 8.73
CA GLN A 115 20.33 0.46 9.87
C GLN A 115 18.90 0.97 10.01
N LEU A 116 18.68 2.28 9.83
CA LEU A 116 17.34 2.87 9.87
C LEU A 116 16.43 2.37 8.74
N THR A 117 16.99 2.12 7.56
CA THR A 117 16.26 1.58 6.42
C THR A 117 15.80 0.15 6.70
N TRP A 118 16.69 -0.70 7.20
CA TRP A 118 16.33 -2.07 7.60
C TRP A 118 15.40 -2.11 8.80
N ALA A 119 15.58 -1.22 9.78
CA ALA A 119 14.67 -1.12 10.91
C ALA A 119 13.25 -0.75 10.44
N ALA A 120 13.11 0.27 9.58
CA ALA A 120 11.81 0.65 9.03
C ALA A 120 11.17 -0.50 8.22
N ALA A 121 11.97 -1.21 7.41
CA ALA A 121 11.50 -2.38 6.67
C ALA A 121 11.06 -3.52 7.60
N ALA A 122 11.85 -3.83 8.64
CA ALA A 122 11.52 -4.86 9.62
C ALA A 122 10.24 -4.52 10.38
N VAL A 123 10.09 -3.28 10.86
CA VAL A 123 8.87 -2.83 11.55
C VAL A 123 7.66 -2.91 10.62
N THR A 124 7.81 -2.54 9.35
CA THR A 124 6.74 -2.69 8.34
C THR A 124 6.33 -4.16 8.21
N LEU A 125 7.28 -5.07 8.03
CA LEU A 125 7.00 -6.49 7.88
C LEU A 125 6.38 -7.10 9.15
N LEU A 126 6.87 -6.73 10.33
CA LEU A 126 6.31 -7.17 11.61
C LEU A 126 4.86 -6.71 11.78
N ALA A 127 4.54 -5.47 11.40
CA ALA A 127 3.17 -4.95 11.42
C ALA A 127 2.26 -5.69 10.43
N MET A 128 2.79 -6.16 9.30
CA MET A 128 2.03 -6.93 8.31
C MET A 128 1.69 -8.36 8.75
N ILE A 129 2.47 -8.98 9.64
CA ILE A 129 2.22 -10.36 10.10
C ILE A 129 0.79 -10.56 10.65
N PRO A 130 0.33 -9.81 11.67
CA PRO A 130 -1.01 -10.01 12.22
C PRO A 130 -2.11 -9.71 11.18
N ILE A 131 -1.92 -8.68 10.35
CA ILE A 131 -2.88 -8.29 9.29
C ILE A 131 -3.02 -9.42 8.27
N THR A 132 -1.89 -9.92 7.77
CA THR A 132 -1.84 -11.00 6.79
C THR A 132 -2.47 -12.27 7.35
N TRP A 133 -2.13 -12.63 8.60
CA TRP A 133 -2.71 -13.80 9.26
C TRP A 133 -4.23 -13.72 9.33
N VAL A 134 -4.78 -12.57 9.75
CA VAL A 134 -6.22 -12.35 9.86
C VAL A 134 -6.92 -12.46 8.49
N MET A 135 -6.35 -11.87 7.45
CA MET A 135 -7.00 -11.82 6.13
C MET A 135 -6.87 -13.12 5.32
N VAL A 136 -5.73 -13.79 5.44
CA VAL A 136 -5.36 -14.91 4.56
C VAL A 136 -5.65 -16.28 5.19
N ALA A 137 -5.55 -16.41 6.52
CA ALA A 137 -5.83 -17.70 7.17
C ALA A 137 -7.22 -18.31 6.88
N PRO A 138 -8.31 -17.52 6.76
CA PRO A 138 -9.61 -18.08 6.38
C PRO A 138 -9.66 -18.67 4.98
N LEU A 139 -8.88 -18.12 4.03
CA LEU A 139 -8.83 -18.64 2.66
C LEU A 139 -8.26 -20.06 2.60
N PHE A 140 -7.38 -20.40 3.54
CA PHE A 140 -6.77 -21.71 3.66
C PHE A 140 -7.45 -22.63 4.70
N GLY A 141 -8.58 -22.19 5.28
CA GLY A 141 -9.28 -22.94 6.32
C GLY A 141 -8.53 -23.04 7.65
N TRP A 142 -7.48 -22.24 7.86
CA TRP A 142 -6.69 -22.24 9.10
C TRP A 142 -7.39 -21.52 10.26
N ARG A 143 -8.37 -20.65 9.97
CA ARG A 143 -9.25 -20.03 10.96
C ARG A 143 -10.64 -19.78 10.39
N ALA A 144 -11.65 -19.71 11.26
CA ALA A 144 -12.97 -19.22 10.86
C ALA A 144 -12.95 -17.70 10.64
N GLU A 145 -13.79 -17.23 9.71
CA GLU A 145 -14.02 -15.80 9.51
C GLU A 145 -14.59 -15.18 10.81
N PRO A 146 -14.05 -14.06 11.32
CA PRO A 146 -14.56 -13.44 12.54
C PRO A 146 -16.03 -13.03 12.44
N GLY A 147 -16.51 -12.76 11.22
CA GLY A 147 -17.90 -12.41 10.94
C GLY A 147 -18.86 -13.58 11.20
N THR A 148 -18.50 -14.80 10.78
CA THR A 148 -19.36 -15.98 10.95
C THR A 148 -19.52 -16.34 12.42
N GLN A 149 -18.43 -16.35 13.19
CA GLN A 149 -18.48 -16.63 14.62
C GLN A 149 -19.37 -15.63 15.40
N ARG A 150 -19.31 -14.35 15.04
CA ARG A 150 -20.16 -13.32 15.67
C ARG A 150 -21.62 -13.47 15.27
N HIS A 151 -21.90 -13.82 14.01
CA HIS A 151 -23.24 -14.06 13.53
C HIS A 151 -23.86 -15.29 14.23
N GLU A 152 -23.13 -16.40 14.25
CA GLU A 152 -23.52 -17.64 14.95
C GLU A 152 -23.79 -17.38 16.44
N ALA A 153 -22.89 -16.67 17.13
CA ALA A 153 -23.09 -16.33 18.54
C ALA A 153 -24.31 -15.41 18.76
N ARG A 154 -24.56 -14.45 17.86
CA ARG A 154 -25.74 -13.57 17.92
C ARG A 154 -27.04 -14.35 17.70
N CYS A 155 -27.07 -15.24 16.71
CA CYS A 155 -28.24 -16.05 16.41
C CYS A 155 -28.49 -17.14 17.45
N ALA A 156 -27.44 -17.66 18.10
CA ALA A 156 -27.58 -18.52 19.27
C ALA A 156 -28.18 -17.77 20.47
N ALA A 157 -27.81 -16.50 20.68
CA ALA A 157 -28.33 -15.68 21.77
C ALA A 157 -29.76 -15.13 21.50
N GLN A 158 -30.09 -14.82 20.25
CA GLN A 158 -31.36 -14.25 19.83
C GLN A 158 -31.87 -14.94 18.55
N PRO A 159 -32.43 -16.15 18.67
CA PRO A 159 -32.84 -16.96 17.50
C PRO A 159 -33.97 -16.33 16.69
N ASN A 160 -34.76 -15.44 17.29
CA ASN A 160 -35.90 -14.79 16.65
C ASN A 160 -35.56 -13.42 16.04
N ALA A 161 -34.29 -13.00 16.07
CA ALA A 161 -33.89 -11.73 15.46
C ALA A 161 -34.07 -11.81 13.93
N PRO A 162 -34.58 -10.76 13.26
CA PRO A 162 -34.88 -10.82 11.82
C PRO A 162 -33.68 -11.26 10.99
N ALA A 163 -32.48 -10.79 11.32
CA ALA A 163 -31.22 -11.17 10.65
C ALA A 163 -30.88 -12.68 10.72
N CYS A 164 -31.43 -13.41 11.70
CA CYS A 164 -31.19 -14.84 11.90
C CYS A 164 -32.28 -15.73 11.29
N LEU A 165 -33.45 -15.15 10.98
CA LEU A 165 -34.57 -15.85 10.36
C LEU A 165 -34.34 -16.05 8.85
N ASP A 166 -33.70 -15.08 8.20
CA ASP A 166 -33.44 -15.11 6.75
C ASP A 166 -32.35 -16.11 6.34
N ALA A 167 -31.45 -16.51 7.26
CA ALA A 167 -30.41 -17.51 6.99
C ALA A 167 -30.97 -18.93 6.82
N ALA A 168 -32.20 -19.19 7.30
CA ALA A 168 -32.92 -20.44 7.08
C ALA A 168 -33.78 -20.42 5.79
N ALA A 169 -33.95 -19.25 5.16
CA ALA A 169 -34.69 -19.12 3.93
C ALA A 169 -33.81 -19.50 2.74
N THR A 170 -34.31 -20.44 1.92
CA THR A 170 -33.69 -20.85 0.66
C THR A 170 -33.38 -19.64 -0.24
N PRO A 171 -32.25 -19.63 -0.99
CA PRO A 171 -31.92 -18.53 -1.90
C PRO A 171 -32.98 -18.45 -3.00
N GLY A 172 -33.91 -17.49 -2.90
CA GLY A 172 -34.98 -17.32 -3.88
C GLY A 172 -36.20 -16.55 -3.39
N GLU A 173 -36.42 -16.42 -2.09
CA GLU A 173 -37.57 -15.70 -1.54
C GLU A 173 -37.22 -14.22 -1.27
N VAL A 174 -37.16 -13.43 -2.34
CA VAL A 174 -37.23 -11.97 -2.23
C VAL A 174 -38.64 -11.61 -1.79
N ARG A 175 -38.81 -11.32 -0.50
CA ARG A 175 -40.09 -10.83 0.03
C ARG A 175 -40.34 -9.42 -0.52
N GLN A 176 -41.36 -9.31 -1.38
CA GLN A 176 -41.89 -8.05 -1.91
C GLN A 176 -42.49 -7.18 -0.81
#